data_AF-A0A9X3A5W8-F1
#
_entry.id   AF-A0A9X3A5W8-F1
#
_cell.length_a   1.000
_cell.length_b   1.000
_cell.length_c   1.000
_cell.angle_alpha   90.00
_cell.angle_beta   90.00
_cell.angle_gamma   90.00
#
_symmetry.space_group_name_H-M   'P 1'
#
loop_
_entity.id
_entity.type
_entity.pdbx_description
1 polymer ?
#
loop_
_entity_poly.entity_id
_entity_poly.type
_entity_poly.pdbx_seq_one_letter_code
_entity_poly.pdbx_strand_id
1 'polypeptide(L)'
;MSRSLMTALAITAGALVASGSASAQESAEAVCDRGEFCLWGGVDYTGPAKRLDLESANPGECIPLPGGLVARSFVNRLTRDASVFQGETCSTEAEFTTYPGKGTYVPDAPFVVRAIQVWER
;
A
#
# COMPACT_ATOMS: atom_id res chain seq x y z
N MET A 1 -69.16 11.18 -36.85
CA MET A 1 -68.51 10.10 -36.08
C MET A 1 -67.07 10.53 -35.80
N SER A 2 -66.81 10.95 -34.56
CA SER A 2 -65.49 11.43 -34.11
C SER A 2 -64.58 10.25 -33.78
N ARG A 3 -63.35 10.22 -34.29
CA ARG A 3 -62.32 9.26 -33.87
C ARG A 3 -61.02 10.03 -33.61
N SER A 4 -60.79 10.34 -32.34
CA SER A 4 -59.51 10.84 -31.82
C SER A 4 -58.39 9.85 -32.14
N LEU A 5 -57.31 10.32 -32.74
CA LEU A 5 -56.06 9.59 -32.87
C LEU A 5 -55.16 10.01 -31.71
N MET A 6 -54.89 9.04 -30.81
CA MET A 6 -54.03 9.20 -29.66
C MET A 6 -52.56 9.25 -30.08
N THR A 7 -51.87 10.27 -29.58
CA THR A 7 -50.42 10.52 -29.69
C THR A 7 -49.62 9.48 -28.91
N ALA A 8 -48.60 8.87 -29.52
CA ALA A 8 -47.61 8.06 -28.81
C ALA A 8 -46.24 8.72 -28.93
N LEU A 9 -45.77 9.34 -27.83
CA LEU A 9 -44.44 9.89 -27.70
C LEU A 9 -43.55 8.86 -26.98
N ALA A 10 -42.67 8.18 -27.72
CA ALA A 10 -41.69 7.27 -27.16
C ALA A 10 -40.43 8.06 -26.77
N ILE A 11 -40.22 8.25 -25.47
CA ILE A 11 -38.98 8.82 -24.91
C ILE A 11 -38.10 7.64 -24.50
N THR A 12 -37.11 7.30 -25.33
CA THR A 12 -36.05 6.35 -24.96
C THR A 12 -34.98 7.07 -24.15
N ALA A 13 -35.05 6.96 -22.83
CA ALA A 13 -33.98 7.38 -21.92
C ALA A 13 -32.88 6.31 -21.94
N GLY A 14 -31.77 6.58 -22.63
CA GLY A 14 -30.56 5.77 -22.57
C GLY A 14 -29.85 5.97 -21.24
N ALA A 15 -29.96 5.00 -20.33
CA ALA A 15 -29.20 4.98 -19.09
C ALA A 15 -27.74 4.59 -19.38
N LEU A 16 -26.83 5.55 -19.26
CA LEU A 16 -25.39 5.31 -19.24
C LEU A 16 -25.04 4.62 -17.91
N VAL A 17 -24.94 3.29 -17.92
CA VAL A 17 -24.34 2.55 -16.81
C VAL A 17 -22.83 2.72 -16.86
N ALA A 18 -22.32 3.72 -16.14
CA ALA A 18 -20.90 3.81 -15.83
C ALA A 18 -20.55 2.71 -14.82
N SER A 19 -20.04 1.59 -15.30
CA SER A 19 -19.45 0.53 -14.48
C SER A 19 -18.08 0.98 -13.95
N GLY A 20 -18.08 1.94 -13.03
CA GLY A 20 -16.90 2.22 -12.23
C GLY A 20 -16.77 1.12 -11.18
N SER A 21 -15.83 0.20 -11.37
CA SER A 21 -15.42 -0.74 -10.31
C SER A 21 -14.81 0.07 -9.16
N ALA A 22 -15.63 0.38 -8.16
CA ALA A 22 -15.17 0.94 -6.89
C ALA A 22 -14.34 -0.13 -6.18
N SER A 23 -13.02 -0.04 -6.28
CA SER A 23 -12.12 -0.74 -5.37
C SER A 23 -12.34 -0.13 -4.00
N ALA A 24 -13.01 -0.84 -3.09
CA ALA A 24 -13.03 -0.45 -1.69
C ALA A 24 -11.56 -0.40 -1.23
N GLN A 25 -11.11 0.78 -0.80
CA GLN A 25 -9.76 0.92 -0.25
C GLN A 25 -9.78 0.26 1.13
N GLU A 26 -9.33 -0.99 1.16
CA GLU A 26 -9.12 -1.74 2.40
C GLU A 26 -8.12 -0.94 3.27
N SER A 27 -8.45 -0.73 4.55
CA SER A 27 -7.59 0.06 5.43
C SER A 27 -6.24 -0.64 5.61
N ALA A 28 -5.16 0.13 5.79
CA ALA A 28 -3.82 -0.44 6.01
C ALA A 28 -3.76 -1.43 7.18
N GLU A 29 -4.59 -1.21 8.20
CA GLU A 29 -4.75 -2.12 9.34
C GLU A 29 -5.44 -3.44 8.98
N ALA A 30 -6.34 -3.45 7.99
CA ALA A 30 -6.98 -4.68 7.51
C ALA A 30 -6.05 -5.51 6.62
N VAL A 31 -5.07 -4.86 5.98
CA VAL A 31 -4.17 -5.50 5.00
C VAL A 31 -2.83 -5.91 5.60
N CYS A 32 -2.44 -5.38 6.76
CA CYS A 32 -1.15 -5.64 7.40
C CYS A 32 -1.29 -6.33 8.76
N ASP A 33 -0.98 -7.63 8.81
CA ASP A 33 -1.16 -8.45 10.00
C ASP A 33 -0.08 -8.19 11.06
N ARG A 34 -0.34 -8.61 12.30
CA ARG A 34 0.69 -8.59 13.36
C ARG A 34 1.83 -9.53 12.96
N GLY A 35 3.07 -9.07 13.11
CA GLY A 35 4.26 -9.82 12.73
C GLY A 35 4.69 -9.62 11.28
N GLU A 36 4.01 -8.77 10.50
CA GLU A 36 4.40 -8.45 9.14
C GLU A 36 5.06 -7.06 9.01
N PHE A 37 5.82 -6.88 7.92
CA PHE A 37 6.19 -5.56 7.42
C PHE A 37 5.52 -5.36 6.06
N CYS A 38 4.68 -4.33 5.93
CA CYS A 38 3.89 -4.11 4.73
C CYS A 38 4.28 -2.81 4.03
N LEU A 39 4.32 -2.82 2.70
CA LEU A 39 4.77 -1.70 1.88
C LEU A 39 3.81 -1.44 0.73
N TRP A 40 3.72 -0.18 0.31
CA TRP A 40 2.94 0.23 -0.85
C TRP A 40 3.76 1.17 -1.73
N GLY A 41 3.56 1.07 -3.04
CA GLY A 41 4.21 1.96 -4.01
C GLY A 41 3.70 3.40 -3.95
N GLY A 42 2.46 3.60 -3.51
CA GLY A 42 1.85 4.92 -3.31
C GLY A 42 1.95 5.40 -1.86
N VAL A 43 1.71 6.70 -1.68
CA VAL A 43 1.44 7.30 -0.36
C VAL A 43 0.06 6.87 0.14
N ASP A 44 -0.22 7.12 1.42
CA ASP A 44 -1.47 6.78 2.08
C ASP A 44 -1.90 5.32 1.87
N TYR A 45 -0.93 4.41 1.79
CA TYR A 45 -1.14 2.98 1.57
C TYR A 45 -1.86 2.66 0.24
N THR A 46 -1.64 3.50 -0.78
CA THR A 46 -2.29 3.36 -2.08
C THR A 46 -1.62 2.29 -2.94
N GLY A 47 -2.45 1.41 -3.52
CA GLY A 47 -2.04 0.37 -4.47
C GLY A 47 -1.94 -1.02 -3.82
N PRO A 48 -1.39 -2.00 -4.55
CA PRO A 48 -1.24 -3.35 -4.03
C PRO A 48 -0.23 -3.38 -2.88
N ALA A 49 -0.64 -3.92 -1.74
CA ALA A 49 0.26 -4.12 -0.61
C ALA A 49 1.28 -5.23 -0.89
N LYS A 50 2.54 -4.98 -0.57
CA LYS A 50 3.58 -6.00 -0.50
C LYS A 50 3.86 -6.32 0.96
N ARG A 51 3.58 -7.56 1.34
CA ARG A 51 3.87 -8.10 2.67
C ARG A 51 5.21 -8.82 2.66
N LEU A 52 6.01 -8.56 3.70
CA LEU A 52 7.26 -9.24 3.97
C LEU A 52 7.14 -9.92 5.33
N ASP A 53 7.40 -11.22 5.35
CA ASP A 53 7.66 -11.98 6.57
C ASP A 53 9.15 -11.86 6.86
N LEU A 54 9.47 -11.18 7.95
CA LEU A 54 10.84 -10.89 8.39
C LEU A 54 11.13 -11.51 9.76
N GLU A 55 10.32 -12.48 10.21
CA GLU A 55 10.51 -13.12 11.51
C GLU A 55 11.87 -13.82 11.60
N SER A 56 12.27 -14.52 10.53
CA SER A 56 13.53 -15.27 10.44
C SER A 56 14.71 -14.45 9.91
N ALA A 57 14.52 -13.17 9.56
CA ALA A 57 15.58 -12.33 9.03
C ALA A 57 16.64 -12.05 10.09
N ASN A 58 17.92 -12.17 9.73
CA ASN A 58 19.00 -11.93 10.68
C ASN A 58 19.06 -10.42 11.04
N PRO A 59 19.36 -10.06 12.30
CA PRO A 59 19.59 -8.67 12.65
C PRO A 59 20.68 -8.01 11.79
N GLY A 60 20.40 -6.82 11.26
CA GLY A 60 21.33 -6.06 10.40
C GLY A 60 21.53 -6.62 8.99
N GLU A 61 20.89 -7.73 8.62
CA GLU A 61 20.90 -8.23 7.24
C GLU A 61 20.15 -7.26 6.32
N CYS A 62 20.80 -6.84 5.23
CA CYS A 62 20.17 -5.97 4.25
C CYS A 62 19.21 -6.76 3.36
N ILE A 63 17.96 -6.32 3.30
CA ILE A 63 16.90 -6.96 2.53
C ILE A 63 16.38 -5.97 1.49
N PRO A 64 16.81 -6.10 0.22
CA PRO A 64 16.26 -5.31 -0.88
C PRO A 64 14.77 -5.61 -1.08
N LEU A 65 13.99 -4.61 -1.48
CA LEU A 65 12.59 -4.82 -1.78
C LEU A 65 12.43 -5.71 -3.02
N PRO A 66 11.57 -6.75 -2.96
CA PRO A 66 11.44 -7.72 -4.03
C PRO A 66 10.81 -7.09 -5.28
N GLY A 67 11.23 -7.56 -6.45
CA GLY A 67 10.68 -7.12 -7.73
C GLY A 67 10.96 -5.64 -8.07
N GLY A 68 11.97 -5.02 -7.45
CA GLY A 68 12.30 -3.61 -7.68
C GLY A 68 11.24 -2.65 -7.15
N LEU A 69 10.42 -3.08 -6.17
CA LEU A 69 9.43 -2.23 -5.54
C LEU A 69 10.12 -0.98 -4.95
N VAL A 70 9.55 0.18 -5.26
CA VAL A 70 9.91 1.47 -4.69
C VAL A 70 8.74 1.94 -3.85
N ALA A 71 8.84 1.77 -2.53
CA ALA A 71 7.73 2.03 -1.63
C ALA A 71 7.71 3.50 -1.18
N ARG A 72 6.52 4.05 -0.96
CA ARG A 72 6.28 5.43 -0.49
C ARG A 72 5.51 5.49 0.82
N SER A 73 4.93 4.38 1.23
CA SER A 73 4.29 4.21 2.53
C SER A 73 4.49 2.79 3.04
N PHE A 74 4.48 2.61 4.35
CA PHE A 74 4.69 1.30 4.97
C PHE A 74 4.14 1.23 6.39
N VAL A 75 4.01 -0.01 6.90
CA VAL A 75 3.65 -0.29 8.27
C VAL A 75 4.62 -1.32 8.85
N ASN A 76 5.19 -1.02 10.02
CA ASN A 76 5.97 -1.98 10.81
C ASN A 76 5.08 -2.58 11.90
N ARG A 77 4.56 -3.79 11.65
CA ARG A 77 3.80 -4.60 12.63
C ARG A 77 4.65 -5.71 13.26
N LEU A 78 5.95 -5.76 12.95
CA LEU A 78 6.90 -6.68 13.58
C LEU A 78 6.99 -6.38 15.08
N THR A 79 7.50 -7.31 15.88
CA THR A 79 7.89 -7.01 17.27
C THR A 79 9.21 -6.24 17.37
N ARG A 80 9.91 -6.07 16.24
CA ARG A 80 11.29 -5.59 16.11
C ARG A 80 11.30 -4.20 15.48
N ASP A 81 12.30 -3.40 15.85
CA ASP A 81 12.59 -2.16 15.14
C ASP A 81 13.13 -2.46 13.74
N ALA A 82 12.85 -1.57 12.80
CA ALA A 82 13.26 -1.73 11.41
C ALA A 82 13.80 -0.42 10.84
N SER A 83 14.94 -0.50 10.17
CA SER A 83 15.47 0.61 9.36
C SER A 83 15.01 0.47 7.93
N VAL A 84 14.50 1.56 7.36
CA VAL A 84 14.20 1.66 5.93
C VAL A 84 15.25 2.53 5.25
N PHE A 85 15.64 2.16 4.04
CA PHE A 85 16.73 2.80 3.30
C PHE A 85 16.26 3.31 1.95
N GLN A 86 16.77 4.47 1.56
CA GLN A 86 16.58 5.03 0.22
C GLN A 86 17.32 4.23 -0.86
N GLY A 87 18.47 3.65 -0.51
CA GLY A 87 19.27 2.79 -1.37
C GLY A 87 18.89 1.31 -1.29
N GLU A 88 19.27 0.53 -2.31
CA GLU A 88 18.97 -0.91 -2.41
C GLU A 88 19.95 -1.79 -1.62
N THR A 89 21.07 -1.23 -1.16
CA THR A 89 22.18 -1.95 -0.52
C THR A 89 22.34 -1.64 0.97
N CYS A 90 21.38 -0.95 1.56
CA CYS A 90 21.41 -0.49 2.96
C CYS A 90 22.68 0.31 3.32
N SER A 91 23.23 1.05 2.35
CA SER A 91 24.35 1.98 2.60
C SER A 91 23.89 3.12 3.51
N THR A 92 24.72 3.43 4.50
CA THR A 92 24.54 4.58 5.41
C THR A 92 24.94 5.92 4.77
N GLU A 93 25.51 5.89 3.55
CA GLU A 93 25.79 7.11 2.77
C GLU A 93 24.52 7.67 2.11
N ALA A 94 23.49 6.84 1.95
CA ALA A 94 22.15 7.24 1.52
C ALA A 94 21.25 7.48 2.74
N GLU A 95 20.10 8.11 2.53
CA GLU A 95 19.15 8.35 3.61
C GLU A 95 18.57 7.05 4.16
N PHE A 96 18.48 6.96 5.49
CA PHE A 96 17.82 5.88 6.19
C PHE A 96 17.18 6.38 7.49
N THR A 97 16.19 5.66 7.98
CA THR A 97 15.52 5.98 9.25
C THR A 97 15.06 4.70 9.92
N THR A 98 15.24 4.61 11.23
CA THR A 98 14.78 3.48 12.04
C THR A 98 13.44 3.80 12.69
N TYR A 99 12.50 2.87 12.53
CA TYR A 99 11.14 2.97 13.04
C TYR A 99 10.88 1.88 14.08
N PRO A 100 10.21 2.22 15.19
CA PRO A 100 9.86 1.24 16.22
C PRO A 100 9.01 0.09 15.69
N GLY A 101 9.18 -1.09 16.27
CA GLY A 101 8.24 -2.19 16.12
C GLY A 101 6.91 -1.96 16.82
N LYS A 102 6.08 -3.01 16.85
CA LYS A 102 4.80 -3.13 17.58
C LYS A 102 3.68 -2.20 17.08
N GLY A 103 3.84 -1.64 15.88
CA GLY A 103 2.84 -0.82 15.21
C GLY A 103 3.32 0.60 14.95
N THR A 104 4.13 0.76 13.90
CA THR A 104 4.45 2.07 13.32
C THR A 104 3.80 2.20 11.95
N TYR A 105 3.10 3.32 11.72
CA TYR A 105 2.33 3.59 10.50
C TYR A 105 2.87 4.85 9.83
N VAL A 106 3.40 4.70 8.62
CA VAL A 106 4.03 5.79 7.86
C VAL A 106 3.29 5.95 6.53
N PRO A 107 2.30 6.86 6.46
CA PRO A 107 1.50 7.06 5.25
C PRO A 107 2.27 7.78 4.14
N ASP A 108 3.27 8.59 4.50
CA ASP A 108 4.15 9.27 3.57
C ASP A 108 5.59 9.21 4.11
N ALA A 109 6.40 8.36 3.50
CA ALA A 109 7.79 8.19 3.89
C ALA A 109 8.61 9.42 3.45
N PRO A 110 9.56 9.89 4.28
CA PRO A 110 10.38 11.08 3.96
C PRO A 110 11.24 10.89 2.69
N PHE A 111 11.47 9.63 2.29
CA PHE A 111 12.13 9.22 1.06
C PHE A 111 11.51 7.90 0.57
N VAL A 112 11.73 7.56 -0.70
CA VAL A 112 11.32 6.26 -1.24
C VAL A 112 12.11 5.13 -0.60
N VAL A 113 11.45 4.07 -0.16
CA VAL A 113 12.09 2.92 0.47
C VAL A 113 12.41 1.87 -0.58
N ARG A 114 13.65 1.36 -0.56
CA ARG A 114 14.15 0.33 -1.48
C ARG A 114 14.81 -0.86 -0.80
N ALA A 115 15.18 -0.74 0.46
CA ALA A 115 15.66 -1.85 1.26
C ALA A 115 15.30 -1.65 2.74
N ILE A 116 15.40 -2.73 3.50
CA ILE A 116 15.06 -2.79 4.92
C ILE A 116 16.14 -3.57 5.69
N GLN A 117 16.38 -3.17 6.93
CA GLN A 117 17.04 -4.00 7.94
C GLN A 117 16.14 -4.12 9.16
N VAL A 118 16.23 -5.24 9.86
CA VAL A 118 15.53 -5.48 11.12
C VAL A 118 16.55 -5.66 12.24
N TRP A 119 16.20 -5.25 13.45
CA TRP A 119 17.11 -5.23 14.61
C TRP A 119 16.69 -6.21 15.69
N GLU A 120 17.50 -6.42 16.72
CA GLU A 120 17.16 -7.32 17.82
C GLU A 120 15.83 -6.95 18.51
N ARG A 121 15.25 -7.90 19.26
CA ARG A 121 14.01 -7.68 20.04
C ARG A 121 14.28 -7.01 21.38
#